data_AF-A0A660KZ38-F1
#
_entry.id   AF-A0A660KZ38-F1
#
_cell.length_a   1.000
_cell.length_b   1.000
_cell.length_c   1.000
_cell.angle_alpha   90.00
_cell.angle_beta   90.00
_cell.angle_gamma   90.00
#
_symmetry.space_group_name_H-M   'P 1'
#
loop_
_entity.id
_entity.type
_entity.pdbx_description
1 polymer ?
#
loop_
_entity_poly.entity_id
_entity_poly.type
_entity_poly.pdbx_seq_one_letter_code
_entity_poly.pdbx_strand_id
1 'polypeptide(L)'
;MRWLVDTGYGMFPLDAVSGFGDLRGIVLTHRHPAHAGGARSLMLRGIPVYARPSVSRSLSLDLDVLGTDSPCARISREIEIPPEGVRFVGEESYLPEAQEALLLALPGHTWDGLGVYLPCRRALLSGDLLLSGRSVPTLSCDDALAYLSPGEGTLFSANLLAALRDSLRKIESLGDFVLYPGHGEPVEEGRAVLRHVVRQVDDRLFLLRDRVRRPGTPFEVARELFPRAVRKDPAKTTVEVALYLDVLVREGVFRLEWEMRPSGSPRARLLPSDRVRRPPLSERA
;
A
#
# COMPACT_ATOMS: atom_id res chain seq x y z
N MET A 1 -4.08 16.39 -27.37
CA MET A 1 -4.90 16.04 -26.19
C MET A 1 -4.08 15.08 -25.36
N ARG A 2 -3.81 15.42 -24.10
CA ARG A 2 -2.91 14.66 -23.24
C ARG A 2 -3.52 14.46 -21.85
N TRP A 3 -3.17 13.33 -21.25
CA TRP A 3 -3.42 13.02 -19.85
C TRP A 3 -2.07 12.91 -19.15
N LEU A 4 -2.00 13.44 -17.94
CA LEU A 4 -0.81 13.34 -17.11
C LEU A 4 -1.09 12.32 -16.00
N VAL A 5 -0.19 11.35 -15.81
CA VAL A 5 -0.24 10.42 -14.68
C VAL A 5 0.88 10.81 -13.73
N ASP A 6 0.51 11.16 -12.50
CA ASP A 6 1.35 11.77 -11.47
C ASP A 6 1.98 13.12 -11.88
N THR A 7 2.47 13.87 -10.89
CA THR A 7 2.84 15.28 -11.01
C THR A 7 4.20 15.62 -10.42
N GLY A 8 4.94 14.62 -9.95
CA GLY A 8 6.21 14.83 -9.29
C GLY A 8 6.07 15.52 -7.92
N TYR A 9 7.20 15.91 -7.36
CA TYR A 9 7.28 16.68 -6.10
C TYR A 9 6.74 18.12 -6.20
N GLY A 10 6.41 18.63 -7.39
CA GLY A 10 6.01 20.03 -7.59
C GLY A 10 7.13 21.06 -7.36
N MET A 11 8.39 20.61 -7.23
CA MET A 11 9.57 21.47 -7.01
C MET A 11 10.12 22.12 -8.28
N PHE A 12 9.76 21.60 -9.46
CA PHE A 12 10.11 22.16 -10.75
C PHE A 12 8.83 22.41 -11.54
N PRO A 13 8.74 23.46 -12.38
CA PRO A 13 7.72 23.47 -13.43
C PRO A 13 7.88 22.15 -14.19
N LEU A 14 6.76 21.53 -14.58
CA LEU A 14 6.79 20.35 -15.44
C LEU A 14 7.30 20.79 -16.82
N ASP A 15 8.61 21.03 -16.93
CA ASP A 15 9.29 21.53 -18.13
C ASP A 15 9.19 20.53 -19.29
N ALA A 16 8.90 19.25 -18.96
CA ALA A 16 8.62 18.18 -19.92
C ALA A 16 7.23 18.28 -20.57
N VAL A 17 6.29 19.02 -19.97
CA VAL A 17 4.97 19.25 -20.57
C VAL A 17 5.04 20.58 -21.32
N SER A 18 5.46 20.53 -22.59
CA SER A 18 5.42 21.70 -23.48
C SER A 18 3.97 22.21 -23.58
N GLY A 19 3.64 23.24 -22.81
CA GLY A 19 2.30 23.84 -22.71
C GLY A 19 1.27 22.97 -21.98
N PHE A 20 0.54 23.57 -21.02
CA PHE A 20 -0.56 22.90 -20.30
C PHE A 20 -1.92 22.96 -21.04
N GLY A 21 -1.99 23.69 -22.16
CA GLY A 21 -3.25 24.02 -22.84
C GLY A 21 -3.99 22.84 -23.48
N ASP A 22 -3.32 21.70 -23.68
CA ASP A 22 -3.94 20.49 -24.24
C ASP A 22 -4.08 19.35 -23.21
N LEU A 23 -3.73 19.60 -21.93
CA LEU A 23 -3.99 18.67 -20.84
C LEU A 23 -5.49 18.63 -20.53
N ARG A 24 -6.05 17.43 -20.51
CA ARG A 24 -7.46 17.19 -20.20
C ARG A 24 -7.71 16.84 -18.76
N GLY A 25 -6.70 16.30 -18.09
CA GLY A 25 -6.77 15.94 -16.70
C GLY A 25 -5.49 15.28 -16.23
N ILE A 26 -5.45 15.10 -14.92
CA ILE A 26 -4.37 14.46 -14.20
C ILE A 26 -4.94 13.25 -13.49
N VAL A 27 -4.26 12.12 -13.55
CA VAL A 27 -4.54 10.95 -12.73
C VAL A 27 -3.45 10.83 -11.69
N LEU A 28 -3.81 10.80 -10.42
CA LEU A 28 -2.87 10.54 -9.34
C LEU A 28 -2.93 9.07 -8.96
N THR A 29 -1.80 8.40 -9.02
CA THR A 29 -1.70 7.00 -8.60
C THR A 29 -1.87 6.88 -7.09
N HIS A 30 -1.37 7.85 -6.32
CA HIS A 30 -1.58 7.97 -4.87
C HIS A 30 -1.06 9.31 -4.32
N ARG A 31 -1.36 9.59 -3.05
CA ARG A 31 -1.05 10.83 -2.33
C ARG A 31 0.42 11.12 -2.01
N HIS A 32 1.36 10.19 -2.23
CA HIS A 32 2.73 10.45 -1.80
C HIS A 32 3.34 11.66 -2.52
N PRO A 33 4.23 12.42 -1.85
CA PRO A 33 4.73 13.68 -2.39
C PRO A 33 5.38 13.60 -3.76
N ALA A 34 6.09 12.49 -4.06
CA ALA A 34 6.71 12.26 -5.35
C ALA A 34 5.71 12.13 -6.52
N HIS A 35 4.43 11.89 -6.22
CA HIS A 35 3.38 11.64 -7.19
C HIS A 35 2.34 12.77 -7.22
N ALA A 36 1.94 13.28 -6.05
CA ALA A 36 0.88 14.26 -5.93
C ALA A 36 1.38 15.72 -5.77
N GLY A 37 2.68 15.95 -5.57
CA GLY A 37 3.22 17.26 -5.17
C GLY A 37 2.90 18.42 -6.12
N GLY A 38 2.88 18.17 -7.43
CA GLY A 38 2.53 19.16 -8.43
C GLY A 38 1.02 19.37 -8.66
N ALA A 39 0.17 18.48 -8.13
CA ALA A 39 -1.25 18.42 -8.48
C ALA A 39 -2.01 19.70 -8.13
N ARG A 40 -1.75 20.27 -6.94
CA ARG A 40 -2.42 21.50 -6.48
C ARG A 40 -2.18 22.68 -7.44
N SER A 41 -0.96 22.84 -7.93
CA SER A 41 -0.61 23.93 -8.87
C SER A 41 -1.36 23.82 -10.19
N LEU A 42 -1.51 22.59 -10.70
CA LEU A 42 -2.24 22.33 -11.95
C LEU A 42 -3.76 22.45 -11.76
N MET A 43 -4.26 22.02 -10.60
CA MET A 43 -5.67 22.17 -10.24
C MET A 43 -6.09 23.64 -10.17
N LEU A 44 -5.25 24.51 -9.59
CA LEU A 44 -5.47 25.96 -9.57
C LEU A 44 -5.49 26.61 -10.97
N ARG A 45 -4.97 25.91 -12.00
CA ARG A 45 -5.06 26.31 -13.41
C ARG A 45 -6.30 25.77 -14.11
N GLY A 46 -7.22 25.14 -13.38
CA GLY A 46 -8.47 24.59 -13.91
C GLY A 46 -8.35 23.19 -14.52
N ILE A 47 -7.23 22.50 -14.34
CA ILE A 47 -7.05 21.13 -14.84
C ILE A 47 -7.69 20.15 -13.85
N PRO A 48 -8.64 19.29 -14.27
CA PRO A 48 -9.29 18.36 -13.36
C PRO A 48 -8.31 17.26 -12.90
N VAL A 49 -8.38 16.93 -11.61
CA VAL A 49 -7.58 15.87 -10.99
C VAL A 49 -8.47 14.67 -10.70
N TYR A 50 -8.02 13.47 -11.04
CA TYR A 50 -8.67 12.20 -10.78
C TYR A 50 -7.82 11.44 -9.78
N ALA A 51 -8.42 11.05 -8.67
CA ALA A 51 -7.73 10.29 -7.63
C ALA A 51 -8.74 9.44 -6.86
N ARG A 52 -8.22 8.48 -6.10
CA ARG A 52 -9.00 7.73 -5.12
C ARG A 52 -9.13 8.55 -3.82
N PRO A 53 -10.22 8.36 -3.05
CA PRO A 53 -10.31 8.92 -1.71
C PRO A 53 -9.19 8.36 -0.82
N SER A 54 -8.45 9.25 -0.17
CA SER A 54 -7.53 8.88 0.90
C SER A 54 -8.27 8.71 2.23
N VAL A 55 -7.69 7.95 3.12
CA VAL A 55 -8.14 7.90 4.52
C VAL A 55 -7.87 9.26 5.17
N SER A 56 -8.88 9.91 5.73
CA SER A 56 -8.63 11.03 6.63
C SER A 56 -7.93 10.49 7.88
N ARG A 57 -6.85 11.16 8.32
CA ARG A 57 -6.14 10.80 9.54
C ARG A 57 -7.12 10.90 10.72
N SER A 58 -7.62 9.77 11.22
CA SER A 58 -8.52 9.77 12.39
C SER A 58 -7.78 9.64 13.72
N LEU A 59 -6.46 9.40 13.73
CA LEU A 59 -5.75 9.14 14.98
C LEU A 59 -4.44 9.94 15.03
N SER A 60 -4.47 11.02 15.81
CA SER A 60 -3.32 11.45 16.61
C SER A 60 -3.08 10.39 17.69
N LEU A 61 -2.64 9.20 17.27
CA LEU A 61 -1.97 8.30 18.21
C LEU A 61 -0.65 8.99 18.52
N ASP A 62 -0.43 9.32 19.80
CA ASP A 62 0.87 9.75 20.30
C ASP A 62 1.89 8.65 19.98
N LEU A 63 2.52 8.77 18.81
CA LEU A 63 3.59 7.94 18.29
C LEU A 63 4.92 8.21 19.01
N ASP A 64 4.88 8.89 20.16
CA ASP A 64 5.96 8.99 21.13
C ASP A 64 6.46 7.60 21.59
N VAL A 65 5.68 6.54 21.35
CA VAL A 65 6.07 5.15 21.62
C VAL A 65 7.04 4.58 20.56
N LEU A 66 7.17 5.19 19.38
CA LEU A 66 8.04 4.69 18.30
C LEU A 66 9.18 5.63 17.88
N GLY A 67 9.25 6.86 18.42
CA GLY A 67 10.45 7.70 18.33
C GLY A 67 10.94 7.98 16.90
N THR A 68 10.03 8.18 15.95
CA THR A 68 10.39 8.47 14.55
C THR A 68 9.86 9.82 14.08
N ASP A 69 10.58 10.88 14.45
CA ASP A 69 10.60 12.12 13.68
C ASP A 69 11.42 11.88 12.39
N SER A 70 10.84 11.17 11.43
CA SER A 70 11.50 11.00 10.12
C SER A 70 11.31 12.29 9.29
N PRO A 71 12.32 12.74 8.53
CA PRO A 71 12.17 13.87 7.60
C PRO A 71 11.01 13.69 6.60
N CYS A 72 10.67 12.45 6.24
CA CYS A 72 9.50 12.13 5.42
C CYS A 72 8.16 12.45 6.10
N ALA A 73 8.06 12.27 7.42
CA ALA A 73 6.86 12.64 8.18
C ALA A 73 6.59 14.15 8.11
N ARG A 74 7.63 14.99 8.08
CA ARG A 74 7.53 16.45 7.91
C ARG A 74 7.09 16.86 6.50
N ILE A 75 7.47 16.10 5.47
CA ILE A 75 7.04 16.32 4.07
C ILE A 75 5.64 15.74 3.82
N SER A 76 5.23 14.71 4.59
CA SER A 76 3.88 14.12 4.55
C SER A 76 2.78 15.00 5.16
N ARG A 77 3.15 16.19 5.68
CA ARG A 77 2.19 17.24 6.00
C ARG A 77 1.67 17.78 4.67
N GLU A 78 0.62 17.12 4.19
CA GLU A 78 -0.44 17.75 3.42
C GLU A 78 0.00 18.35 2.08
N ILE A 79 0.10 17.49 1.06
CA ILE A 79 -0.54 17.88 -0.20
C ILE A 79 -2.03 17.71 0.04
N GLU A 80 -2.62 18.69 0.72
CA GLU A 80 -4.06 18.80 0.83
C GLU A 80 -4.55 19.16 -0.57
N ILE A 81 -5.06 18.17 -1.29
CA ILE A 81 -5.82 18.40 -2.51
C ILE A 81 -7.27 18.57 -2.05
N PRO A 82 -7.82 19.80 -2.07
CA PRO A 82 -9.21 20.03 -1.69
C PRO A 82 -10.13 19.05 -2.44
N PRO A 83 -11.02 18.34 -1.73
CA PRO A 83 -11.89 17.35 -2.34
C PRO A 83 -12.81 17.95 -3.43
N GLU A 84 -13.07 19.26 -3.40
CA GLU A 84 -13.92 19.95 -4.36
C GLU A 84 -13.33 19.96 -5.79
N GLY A 85 -12.01 19.76 -5.94
CA GLY A 85 -11.33 19.72 -7.24
C GLY A 85 -10.98 18.32 -7.74
N VAL A 86 -11.30 17.26 -6.97
CA VAL A 86 -10.95 15.87 -7.28
C VAL A 86 -12.16 15.09 -7.77
N ARG A 87 -12.03 14.45 -8.93
CA ARG A 87 -13.00 13.48 -9.44
C ARG A 87 -12.65 12.11 -8.88
N PHE A 88 -13.49 11.62 -7.98
CA PHE A 88 -13.28 10.32 -7.35
C PHE A 88 -13.51 9.18 -8.32
N VAL A 89 -12.56 8.26 -8.32
CA VAL A 89 -12.61 7.03 -9.08
C VAL A 89 -13.12 5.92 -8.16
N GLY A 90 -14.12 5.17 -8.63
CA GLY A 90 -14.64 3.98 -7.96
C GLY A 90 -13.66 2.81 -7.98
N GLU A 91 -14.17 1.58 -7.96
CA GLU A 91 -13.32 0.39 -8.06
C GLU A 91 -12.70 0.22 -9.45
N GLU A 92 -13.47 0.51 -10.50
CA GLU A 92 -13.05 0.51 -11.90
C GLU A 92 -13.80 1.61 -12.65
N SER A 93 -13.09 2.40 -13.47
CA SER A 93 -13.71 3.41 -14.33
C SER A 93 -12.87 3.73 -15.55
N TYR A 94 -13.48 4.26 -16.59
CA TYR A 94 -12.76 4.75 -17.77
C TYR A 94 -12.51 6.25 -17.67
N LEU A 95 -11.38 6.70 -18.21
CA LEU A 95 -11.12 8.13 -18.33
C LEU A 95 -12.07 8.78 -19.35
N PRO A 96 -12.69 9.94 -19.02
CA PRO A 96 -13.47 10.69 -20.00
C PRO A 96 -12.62 11.03 -21.22
N GLU A 97 -13.18 10.89 -22.42
CA GLU A 97 -12.48 11.20 -23.69
C GLU A 97 -11.20 10.35 -23.96
N ALA A 98 -10.88 9.39 -23.09
CA ALA A 98 -9.79 8.41 -23.23
C ALA A 98 -10.29 7.03 -22.78
N GLN A 99 -11.36 6.55 -23.41
CA GLN A 99 -12.08 5.32 -23.04
C GLN A 99 -11.24 4.04 -23.17
N GLU A 100 -10.05 4.12 -23.78
CA GLU A 100 -9.06 3.05 -23.79
C GLU A 100 -8.26 2.92 -22.48
N ALA A 101 -8.35 3.90 -21.58
CA ALA A 101 -7.66 3.91 -20.30
C ALA A 101 -8.61 3.50 -19.18
N LEU A 102 -8.34 2.31 -18.64
CA LEU A 102 -9.04 1.75 -17.49
C LEU A 102 -8.32 2.14 -16.21
N LEU A 103 -8.99 2.89 -15.35
CA LEU A 103 -8.54 3.17 -13.99
C LEU A 103 -8.96 2.03 -13.07
N LEU A 104 -8.01 1.52 -12.30
CA LEU A 104 -8.20 0.39 -11.39
C LEU A 104 -7.87 0.83 -9.97
N ALA A 105 -8.81 0.72 -9.04
CA ALA A 105 -8.48 0.83 -7.62
C ALA A 105 -7.51 -0.30 -7.25
N LEU A 106 -6.32 0.08 -6.81
CA LEU A 106 -5.23 -0.82 -6.44
C LEU A 106 -4.68 -0.46 -5.05
N PRO A 107 -5.51 -0.48 -3.98
CA PRO A 107 -5.02 -0.26 -2.63
C PRO A 107 -3.99 -1.31 -2.24
N GLY A 108 -3.00 -0.91 -1.46
CA GLY A 108 -1.96 -1.82 -0.97
C GLY A 108 -0.66 -1.10 -0.63
N HIS A 109 -0.11 -0.33 -1.56
CA HIS A 109 0.99 0.56 -1.21
C HIS A 109 0.50 1.68 -0.28
N THR A 110 -0.55 2.36 -0.69
CA THR A 110 -1.39 3.26 0.10
C THR A 110 -2.85 2.85 -0.05
N TRP A 111 -3.75 3.42 0.75
CA TRP A 111 -5.17 3.10 0.65
C TRP A 111 -5.85 3.70 -0.59
N ASP A 112 -5.32 4.83 -1.07
CA ASP A 112 -5.76 5.56 -2.26
C ASP A 112 -5.04 5.11 -3.54
N GLY A 113 -4.41 3.93 -3.53
CA GLY A 113 -3.71 3.40 -4.70
C GLY A 113 -4.62 3.26 -5.93
N LEU A 114 -4.15 3.76 -7.06
CA LEU A 114 -4.84 3.78 -8.36
C LEU A 114 -3.84 3.39 -9.45
N GLY A 115 -4.23 2.45 -10.30
CA GLY A 115 -3.50 2.08 -11.52
C GLY A 115 -4.20 2.56 -12.79
N VAL A 116 -3.43 2.73 -13.85
CA VAL A 116 -3.95 3.00 -15.20
C VAL A 116 -3.54 1.86 -16.12
N TYR A 117 -4.52 1.09 -16.59
CA TYR A 117 -4.31 0.01 -17.55
C TYR A 117 -4.79 0.43 -18.94
N LEU A 118 -3.95 0.19 -19.95
CA LEU A 118 -4.22 0.47 -21.35
C LEU A 118 -4.24 -0.87 -22.11
N PRO A 119 -5.39 -1.54 -22.25
CA PRO A 119 -5.46 -2.89 -22.81
C PRO A 119 -4.86 -3.00 -24.21
N CYS A 120 -5.19 -2.07 -25.11
CA CYS A 120 -4.70 -2.07 -26.50
C CYS A 120 -3.19 -1.85 -26.60
N ARG A 121 -2.58 -1.23 -25.59
CA ARG A 121 -1.13 -0.97 -25.54
C ARG A 121 -0.40 -1.96 -24.65
N ARG A 122 -1.12 -2.89 -24.00
CA ARG A 122 -0.56 -3.81 -23.01
C ARG A 122 0.30 -3.05 -21.99
N ALA A 123 -0.19 -1.93 -21.48
CA ALA A 123 0.59 -1.08 -20.58
C ALA A 123 -0.14 -0.91 -19.25
N LEU A 124 0.58 -1.13 -18.14
CA LEU A 124 0.07 -0.89 -16.79
C LEU A 124 0.96 0.13 -16.09
N LEU A 125 0.38 1.29 -15.78
CA LEU A 125 0.97 2.27 -14.88
C LEU A 125 0.50 1.93 -13.46
N SER A 126 1.40 1.43 -12.62
CA SER A 126 1.04 0.86 -11.31
C SER A 126 1.27 1.79 -10.12
N GLY A 127 1.84 2.98 -10.36
CA GLY A 127 2.45 3.77 -9.30
C GLY A 127 3.45 2.92 -8.51
N ASP A 128 3.41 3.02 -7.19
CA ASP A 128 4.34 2.35 -6.28
C ASP A 128 3.91 0.94 -5.83
N LEU A 129 2.80 0.42 -6.36
CA LEU A 129 2.32 -0.93 -6.03
C LEU A 129 3.29 -2.03 -6.52
N LEU A 130 3.73 -1.90 -7.78
CA LEU A 130 4.71 -2.78 -8.41
C LEU A 130 5.92 -1.93 -8.83
N LEU A 131 7.09 -2.24 -8.29
CA LEU A 131 8.32 -1.49 -8.55
C LEU A 131 9.40 -2.43 -9.09
N SER A 132 10.14 -1.98 -10.10
CA SER A 132 11.29 -2.72 -10.62
C SER A 132 12.41 -2.75 -9.58
N GLY A 133 13.00 -3.94 -9.36
CA GLY A 133 14.17 -4.09 -8.48
C GLY A 133 13.89 -4.08 -6.97
N ARG A 134 12.63 -4.02 -6.50
CA ARG A 134 12.32 -4.23 -5.08
C ARG A 134 11.93 -5.68 -4.79
N SER A 135 12.61 -6.27 -3.81
CA SER A 135 12.37 -7.65 -3.35
C SER A 135 11.22 -7.78 -2.35
N VAL A 136 10.53 -6.69 -1.99
CA VAL A 136 9.39 -6.69 -1.08
C VAL A 136 8.36 -5.64 -1.52
N PRO A 137 7.05 -5.90 -1.34
CA PRO A 137 6.03 -4.87 -1.51
C PRO A 137 6.33 -3.70 -0.58
N THR A 138 6.21 -2.48 -1.09
CA THR A 138 6.35 -1.29 -0.25
C THR A 138 4.98 -1.00 0.34
N LEU A 139 4.79 -1.17 1.65
CA LEU A 139 3.54 -0.81 2.33
C LEU A 139 3.76 0.51 3.07
N SER A 140 2.86 1.47 2.91
CA SER A 140 2.90 2.73 3.65
C SER A 140 2.53 2.48 5.11
N CYS A 141 3.49 2.75 6.01
CA CYS A 141 3.26 2.60 7.45
C CYS A 141 2.27 3.62 7.97
N ASP A 142 2.32 4.85 7.44
CA ASP A 142 1.42 5.93 7.86
C ASP A 142 -0.03 5.62 7.46
N ASP A 143 -0.25 5.05 6.26
CA ASP A 143 -1.58 4.58 5.83
C ASP A 143 -2.07 3.42 6.69
N ALA A 144 -1.20 2.45 6.99
CA ALA A 144 -1.56 1.31 7.84
C ALA A 144 -1.97 1.76 9.26
N LEU A 145 -1.19 2.67 9.86
CA LEU A 145 -1.44 3.15 11.22
C LEU A 145 -2.73 3.96 11.34
N ALA A 146 -3.22 4.58 10.27
CA ALA A 146 -4.51 5.26 10.25
C ALA A 146 -5.70 4.32 10.58
N TYR A 147 -5.52 3.01 10.39
CA TYR A 147 -6.53 1.99 10.68
C TYR A 147 -6.25 1.17 11.94
N LEU A 148 -5.25 1.52 12.74
CA LEU A 148 -4.97 0.81 13.98
C LEU A 148 -6.22 0.82 14.88
N SER A 149 -6.60 -0.33 15.42
CA SER A 149 -7.85 -0.48 16.19
C SER A 149 -7.62 -1.23 17.50
N PRO A 150 -7.05 -0.55 18.51
CA PRO A 150 -6.78 -1.17 19.81
C PRO A 150 -8.05 -1.66 20.49
N GLY A 151 -7.99 -2.85 21.07
CA GLY A 151 -9.12 -3.47 21.78
C GLY A 151 -10.03 -4.34 20.92
N GLU A 152 -9.82 -4.37 19.60
CA GLU A 152 -10.61 -5.18 18.66
C GLU A 152 -10.04 -6.58 18.43
N GLY A 153 -10.81 -7.46 17.78
CA GLY A 153 -10.36 -8.82 17.42
C GLY A 153 -9.25 -8.88 16.35
N THR A 154 -8.84 -7.73 15.82
CA THR A 154 -7.79 -7.54 14.81
C THR A 154 -6.91 -6.35 15.20
N LEU A 155 -5.69 -6.27 14.69
CA LEU A 155 -4.78 -5.14 14.91
C LEU A 155 -5.27 -3.88 14.19
N PHE A 156 -5.83 -4.05 12.99
CA PHE A 156 -6.30 -2.94 12.17
C PHE A 156 -7.75 -3.17 11.77
N SER A 157 -8.61 -2.15 11.83
CA SER A 157 -9.98 -2.19 11.32
C SER A 157 -10.01 -2.51 9.82
N ALA A 158 -9.08 -1.93 9.06
CA ALA A 158 -8.80 -2.29 7.67
C ALA A 158 -7.32 -2.67 7.50
N ASN A 159 -7.05 -3.75 6.76
CA ASN A 159 -5.69 -4.27 6.58
C ASN A 159 -5.17 -3.97 5.17
N LEU A 160 -4.10 -3.18 5.10
CA LEU A 160 -3.50 -2.75 3.85
C LEU A 160 -2.83 -3.89 3.06
N LEU A 161 -2.30 -4.92 3.73
CA LEU A 161 -1.76 -6.11 3.06
C LEU A 161 -2.87 -6.99 2.46
N ALA A 162 -4.02 -7.10 3.14
CA ALA A 162 -5.17 -7.79 2.56
C ALA A 162 -5.64 -7.08 1.28
N ALA A 163 -5.74 -5.75 1.32
CA ALA A 163 -6.05 -4.94 0.16
C ALA A 163 -5.01 -5.10 -0.98
N LEU A 164 -3.72 -5.13 -0.64
CA LEU A 164 -2.65 -5.44 -1.61
C LEU A 164 -2.90 -6.80 -2.29
N ARG A 165 -3.19 -7.85 -1.53
CA ARG A 165 -3.42 -9.20 -2.10
C ARG A 165 -4.59 -9.21 -3.08
N ASP A 166 -5.67 -8.47 -2.79
CA ASP A 166 -6.81 -8.33 -3.69
C ASP A 166 -6.43 -7.53 -4.95
N SER A 167 -5.65 -6.46 -4.81
CA SER A 167 -5.11 -5.69 -5.94
C SER A 167 -4.19 -6.54 -6.84
N LEU A 168 -3.35 -7.39 -6.26
CA LEU A 168 -2.49 -8.30 -7.03
C LEU A 168 -3.33 -9.30 -7.83
N ARG A 169 -4.39 -9.89 -7.22
CA ARG A 169 -5.33 -10.77 -7.94
C ARG A 169 -6.06 -10.05 -9.06
N LYS A 170 -6.45 -8.78 -8.85
CA LYS A 170 -7.04 -7.93 -9.88
C LYS A 170 -6.09 -7.79 -11.08
N ILE A 171 -4.81 -7.49 -10.82
CA ILE A 171 -3.77 -7.40 -11.86
C ILE A 171 -3.50 -8.76 -12.54
N GLU A 172 -3.57 -9.87 -11.80
CA GLU A 172 -3.42 -11.22 -12.37
C GLU A 172 -4.53 -11.58 -13.37
N SER A 173 -5.70 -10.96 -13.27
CA SER A 173 -6.80 -11.14 -14.24
C SER A 173 -6.59 -10.36 -15.55
N LEU A 174 -5.62 -9.43 -15.58
CA LEU A 174 -5.26 -8.69 -16.79
C LEU A 174 -4.46 -9.58 -17.75
N GLY A 175 -4.48 -9.20 -19.03
CA GLY A 175 -3.62 -9.78 -20.06
C GLY A 175 -2.13 -9.52 -19.81
N ASP A 176 -1.27 -9.87 -20.76
CA ASP A 176 0.14 -9.51 -20.66
C ASP A 176 0.33 -7.99 -20.75
N PHE A 177 1.22 -7.44 -19.93
CA PHE A 177 1.51 -6.01 -19.91
C PHE A 177 3.00 -5.71 -19.71
N VAL A 178 3.43 -4.60 -20.29
CA VAL A 178 4.62 -3.83 -19.92
C VAL A 178 4.27 -3.03 -18.67
N LEU A 179 5.09 -3.17 -17.63
CA LEU A 179 4.93 -2.43 -16.39
C LEU A 179 5.63 -1.07 -16.49
N TYR A 180 4.90 -0.01 -16.17
CA TYR A 180 5.40 1.33 -15.99
C TYR A 180 5.29 1.69 -14.49
N PRO A 181 6.34 1.43 -13.69
CA PRO A 181 6.31 1.69 -12.27
C PRO A 181 6.37 3.20 -11.97
N GLY A 182 5.95 3.59 -10.77
CA GLY A 182 6.12 4.97 -10.28
C GLY A 182 7.59 5.38 -10.14
N HIS A 183 8.47 4.40 -9.96
CA HIS A 183 9.92 4.58 -9.86
C HIS A 183 10.68 3.47 -10.59
N GLY A 184 11.77 3.86 -11.25
CA GLY A 184 12.62 2.95 -12.03
C GLY A 184 12.20 2.85 -13.49
N GLU A 185 12.90 1.99 -14.23
CA GLU A 185 12.66 1.80 -15.66
C GLU A 185 11.40 0.93 -15.93
N PRO A 186 10.74 1.12 -17.08
CA PRO A 186 9.72 0.19 -17.55
C PRO A 186 10.23 -1.24 -17.65
N VAL A 187 9.35 -2.22 -17.42
CA VAL A 187 9.67 -3.64 -17.48
C VAL A 187 8.77 -4.33 -18.49
N GLU A 188 9.36 -4.85 -19.58
CA GLU A 188 8.61 -5.52 -20.65
C GLU A 188 7.83 -6.73 -20.13
N GLU A 189 8.46 -7.54 -19.28
CA GLU A 189 7.84 -8.70 -18.64
C GLU A 189 7.12 -8.32 -17.32
N GLY A 190 6.14 -7.41 -17.39
CA GLY A 190 5.44 -6.92 -16.19
C GLY A 190 4.81 -8.03 -15.33
N ARG A 191 4.34 -9.12 -15.96
CA ARG A 191 3.85 -10.31 -15.25
C ARG A 191 4.91 -11.05 -14.45
N ALA A 192 6.19 -10.99 -14.84
CA ALA A 192 7.26 -11.58 -14.05
C ALA A 192 7.45 -10.81 -12.74
N VAL A 193 7.34 -9.48 -12.77
CA VAL A 193 7.37 -8.62 -11.58
C VAL A 193 6.18 -8.94 -10.66
N LEU A 194 4.97 -9.04 -11.23
CA LEU A 194 3.76 -9.41 -10.48
C LEU A 194 3.94 -10.76 -9.76
N ARG A 195 4.35 -11.82 -10.49
CA ARG A 195 4.58 -13.15 -9.90
C ARG A 195 5.64 -13.11 -8.81
N HIS A 196 6.70 -12.34 -9.00
CA HIS A 196 7.72 -12.17 -7.97
C HIS A 196 7.12 -11.56 -6.70
N VAL A 197 6.37 -10.47 -6.83
CA VAL A 197 5.72 -9.79 -5.70
C VAL A 197 4.72 -10.70 -4.98
N VAL A 198 3.84 -11.40 -5.71
CA VAL A 198 2.90 -12.39 -5.15
C VAL A 198 3.65 -13.45 -4.35
N ARG A 199 4.71 -14.04 -4.93
CA ARG A 199 5.52 -15.04 -4.26
C ARG A 199 6.18 -14.51 -2.99
N GLN A 200 6.69 -13.27 -2.99
CA GLN A 200 7.30 -12.68 -1.78
C GLN A 200 6.28 -12.49 -0.65
N VAL A 201 5.05 -12.10 -0.97
CA VAL A 201 3.96 -12.00 0.00
C VAL A 201 3.65 -13.39 0.59
N ASP A 202 3.48 -14.40 -0.27
CA ASP A 202 3.14 -15.76 0.16
C ASP A 202 4.27 -16.39 0.99
N ASP A 203 5.53 -16.26 0.55
CA ASP A 203 6.70 -16.75 1.27
C ASP A 203 6.81 -16.10 2.66
N ARG A 204 6.46 -14.80 2.79
CA ARG A 204 6.47 -14.09 4.06
C ARG A 204 5.33 -14.52 4.98
N LEU A 205 4.12 -14.70 4.47
CA LEU A 205 2.98 -15.26 5.22
C LEU A 205 3.31 -16.66 5.72
N PHE A 206 3.87 -17.50 4.85
CA PHE A 206 4.32 -18.85 5.20
C PHE A 206 5.37 -18.83 6.30
N LEU A 207 6.41 -18.00 6.16
CA LEU A 207 7.48 -17.86 7.16
C LEU A 207 6.92 -17.48 8.54
N LEU A 208 6.03 -16.48 8.60
CA LEU A 208 5.45 -16.03 9.88
C LEU A 208 4.56 -17.10 10.49
N ARG A 209 3.71 -17.75 9.70
CA ARG A 209 2.88 -18.88 10.13
C ARG A 209 3.72 -20.04 10.68
N ASP A 210 4.85 -20.35 10.03
CA ASP A 210 5.70 -21.48 10.40
C ASP A 210 6.62 -21.16 11.59
N ARG A 211 7.12 -19.94 11.72
CA ARG A 211 8.15 -19.60 12.72
C ARG A 211 7.61 -18.96 14.00
N VAL A 212 6.43 -18.36 13.98
CA VAL A 212 5.82 -17.81 15.21
C VAL A 212 5.12 -18.92 15.99
N ARG A 213 5.80 -19.45 17.01
CA ARG A 213 5.34 -20.59 17.82
C ARG A 213 4.94 -20.24 19.25
N ARG A 214 5.31 -19.04 19.72
CA ARG A 214 5.07 -18.58 21.08
C ARG A 214 4.36 -17.23 21.06
N PRO A 215 3.61 -16.88 22.12
CA PRO A 215 3.01 -15.57 22.21
C PRO A 215 4.03 -14.44 22.10
N GLY A 216 3.67 -13.38 21.37
CA GLY A 216 4.57 -12.23 21.19
C GLY A 216 3.89 -11.04 20.51
N THR A 217 4.45 -9.86 20.72
CA THR A 217 4.05 -8.62 20.01
C THR A 217 4.62 -8.61 18.59
N PRO A 218 4.05 -7.82 17.65
CA PRO A 218 4.62 -7.66 16.32
C PRO A 218 6.09 -7.21 16.32
N PHE A 219 6.50 -6.35 17.25
CA PHE A 219 7.90 -5.91 17.40
C PHE A 219 8.82 -7.06 17.81
N GLU A 220 8.39 -7.90 18.75
CA GLU A 220 9.17 -9.05 19.20
C GLU A 220 9.35 -10.07 18.07
N VAL A 221 8.28 -10.35 17.31
CA VAL A 221 8.33 -11.20 16.11
C VAL A 221 9.26 -10.60 15.05
N ALA A 222 9.14 -9.30 14.78
CA ALA A 222 9.98 -8.61 13.81
C ALA A 222 11.46 -8.67 14.20
N ARG A 223 11.78 -8.44 15.48
CA ARG A 223 13.16 -8.48 16.00
C ARG A 223 13.75 -9.88 15.92
N GLU A 224 12.96 -10.92 16.15
CA GLU A 224 13.39 -12.31 16.09
C GLU A 224 13.66 -12.76 14.65
N LEU A 225 12.71 -12.52 13.74
CA LEU A 225 12.77 -13.06 12.37
C LEU A 225 13.48 -12.15 11.36
N PHE A 226 13.50 -10.83 11.60
CA PHE A 226 14.09 -9.84 10.70
C PHE A 226 15.06 -8.88 11.42
N PRO A 227 16.05 -9.38 12.17
CA PRO A 227 16.90 -8.54 13.03
C PRO A 227 17.69 -7.48 12.25
N ARG A 228 18.07 -7.76 10.99
CA ARG A 228 18.75 -6.78 10.13
C ARG A 228 17.83 -5.63 9.73
N ALA A 229 16.56 -5.92 9.39
CA ALA A 229 15.59 -4.92 9.00
C ALA A 229 15.19 -4.03 10.20
N VAL A 230 14.96 -4.64 11.37
CA VAL A 230 14.66 -3.91 12.61
C VAL A 230 15.80 -2.97 13.01
N ARG A 231 17.08 -3.37 12.82
CA ARG A 231 18.21 -2.47 13.07
C ARG A 231 18.26 -1.26 12.13
N LYS A 232 17.76 -1.40 10.90
CA LYS A 232 17.74 -0.33 9.91
C LYS A 232 16.57 0.62 10.15
N ASP A 233 15.38 0.07 10.37
CA ASP A 233 14.16 0.83 10.59
C ASP A 233 13.19 0.01 11.45
N PRO A 234 13.21 0.19 12.78
CA PRO A 234 12.43 -0.63 13.71
C PRO A 234 10.93 -0.38 13.57
N ALA A 235 10.52 0.88 13.40
CA ALA A 235 9.11 1.26 13.30
C ALA A 235 8.49 0.69 12.03
N LYS A 236 9.11 0.93 10.87
CA LYS A 236 8.63 0.42 9.59
C LYS A 236 8.53 -1.11 9.57
N THR A 237 9.61 -1.78 9.99
CA THR A 237 9.64 -3.25 10.00
C THR A 237 8.56 -3.83 10.90
N THR A 238 8.27 -3.18 12.03
CA THR A 238 7.23 -3.61 12.97
C THR A 238 5.84 -3.49 12.37
N VAL A 239 5.53 -2.36 11.73
CA VAL A 239 4.23 -2.14 11.09
C VAL A 239 4.03 -3.10 9.93
N GLU A 240 5.06 -3.31 9.08
CA GLU A 240 5.00 -4.30 8.02
C GLU A 240 4.70 -5.70 8.57
N VAL A 241 5.45 -6.15 9.58
CA VAL A 241 5.21 -7.44 10.22
C VAL A 241 3.81 -7.53 10.86
N ALA A 242 3.32 -6.43 11.47
CA ALA A 242 1.98 -6.37 12.02
C ALA A 242 0.90 -6.57 10.95
N LEU A 243 1.05 -5.99 9.75
CA LEU A 243 0.11 -6.17 8.64
C LEU A 243 0.00 -7.64 8.21
N TYR A 244 1.13 -8.34 8.12
CA TYR A 244 1.16 -9.78 7.83
C TYR A 244 0.52 -10.61 8.95
N LEU A 245 0.84 -10.30 10.20
CA LEU A 245 0.30 -11.03 11.34
C LEU A 245 -1.22 -10.82 11.46
N ASP A 246 -1.72 -9.62 11.15
CA ASP A 246 -3.15 -9.33 11.16
C ASP A 246 -3.91 -10.09 10.05
N VAL A 247 -3.31 -10.29 8.87
CA VAL A 247 -3.85 -11.23 7.87
C VAL A 247 -3.98 -12.64 8.46
N LEU A 248 -2.95 -13.11 9.17
CA LEU A 248 -2.95 -14.44 9.77
C LEU A 248 -3.93 -14.54 10.97
N VAL A 249 -4.21 -13.43 11.68
CA VAL A 249 -5.29 -13.37 12.68
C VAL A 249 -6.66 -13.50 12.00
N ARG A 250 -6.90 -12.74 10.92
CA ARG A 250 -8.14 -12.81 10.13
C ARG A 250 -8.37 -14.19 9.53
N GLU A 251 -7.30 -14.90 9.16
CA GLU A 251 -7.33 -16.30 8.68
C GLU A 251 -7.46 -17.33 9.84
N GLY A 252 -7.50 -16.91 11.10
CA GLY A 252 -7.67 -17.76 12.28
C GLY A 252 -6.43 -18.57 12.67
N VAL A 253 -5.26 -18.25 12.11
CA VAL A 253 -3.97 -18.87 12.43
C VAL A 253 -3.47 -18.40 13.80
N PHE A 254 -3.65 -17.11 14.09
CA PHE A 254 -3.34 -16.51 15.39
C PHE A 254 -4.60 -15.89 16.00
N ARG A 255 -4.61 -15.73 17.32
CA ARG A 255 -5.57 -14.91 18.06
C ARG A 255 -4.85 -13.71 18.65
N LEU A 256 -5.58 -12.61 18.80
CA LEU A 256 -5.05 -11.40 19.40
C LEU A 256 -5.54 -11.28 20.85
N GLU A 257 -4.64 -11.00 21.77
CA GLU A 257 -4.97 -10.59 23.14
C GLU A 257 -4.42 -9.18 23.39
N TRP A 258 -5.25 -8.35 23.99
CA TRP A 258 -4.88 -7.01 24.41
C TRP A 258 -4.63 -6.97 25.91
N GLU A 259 -3.48 -6.42 26.27
CA GLU A 259 -3.08 -6.16 27.65
C GLU A 259 -2.95 -4.66 27.85
N MET A 260 -3.66 -4.10 28.84
CA MET A 260 -3.48 -2.71 29.22
C MET A 260 -2.23 -2.59 30.10
N ARG A 261 -1.24 -1.82 29.65
CA ARG A 261 -0.05 -1.56 30.48
C ARG A 261 -0.40 -0.64 31.65
N PRO A 262 0.38 -0.66 32.75
CA PRO A 262 0.25 0.31 33.84
C PRO A 262 0.33 1.78 33.38
N SER A 263 1.02 2.04 32.27
CA SER A 263 1.08 3.35 31.61
C SER A 263 -0.20 3.78 30.89
N GLY A 264 -1.25 2.94 30.88
CA GLY A 264 -2.49 3.17 30.15
C GLY A 264 -2.42 2.87 28.65
N SER A 265 -1.26 2.45 28.13
CA SER A 265 -1.11 2.11 26.70
C SER A 265 -1.46 0.64 26.41
N PRO A 266 -2.25 0.35 25.37
CA PRO A 266 -2.61 -1.01 25.01
C PRO A 266 -1.41 -1.75 24.39
N ARG A 267 -1.27 -3.04 24.70
CA ARG A 267 -0.26 -3.94 24.15
C ARG A 267 -0.96 -5.15 23.52
N ALA A 268 -0.80 -5.33 22.21
CA ALA A 268 -1.31 -6.49 21.51
C ALA A 268 -0.28 -7.63 21.52
N ARG A 269 -0.70 -8.84 21.90
CA ARG A 269 0.07 -10.08 21.77
C ARG A 269 -0.67 -11.06 20.87
N LEU A 270 0.06 -11.72 19.99
CA LEU A 270 -0.45 -12.76 19.11
C LEU A 270 -0.23 -14.11 19.76
N LEU A 271 -1.26 -14.94 19.83
CA LEU A 271 -1.20 -16.29 20.36
C LEU A 271 -1.45 -17.28 19.21
N PRO A 272 -0.63 -18.34 19.07
CA PRO A 272 -0.97 -19.46 18.20
C PRO A 272 -2.37 -19.97 18.50
N SER A 273 -3.19 -20.16 17.46
CA SER A 273 -4.49 -20.81 17.62
C SER A 273 -4.27 -22.30 17.92
N ASP A 274 -5.03 -22.87 18.86
CA ASP A 274 -4.99 -24.31 19.19
C ASP A 274 -5.39 -25.21 18.00
N ARG A 275 -5.88 -24.61 16.89
CA ARG A 275 -6.41 -25.29 15.70
C ARG A 275 -5.39 -25.66 14.63
N VAL A 276 -4.11 -25.85 14.95
CA VAL A 276 -3.13 -26.39 13.99
C VAL A 276 -2.65 -27.80 14.37
N ARG A 277 -3.60 -28.74 14.41
CA ARG A 277 -3.35 -30.09 13.84
C ARG A 277 -4.24 -30.22 12.60
N ARG A 278 -3.71 -29.86 11.43
CA ARG A 278 -4.21 -30.51 10.20
C ARG A 278 -3.72 -31.97 10.28
N PRO A 279 -4.58 -32.99 10.11
CA PRO A 279 -4.09 -34.36 10.06
C PRO A 279 -3.09 -34.50 8.90
N PRO A 280 -2.06 -35.37 9.03
CA PRO A 280 -1.12 -35.62 7.95
C PRO A 280 -1.87 -36.09 6.69
N LEU A 281 -1.33 -35.73 5.52
CA LEU A 281 -1.85 -36.04 4.18
C LEU A 281 -1.87 -37.55 3.83
N SER A 282 -1.88 -38.44 4.82
CA SER A 282 -1.92 -39.90 4.63
C SER A 282 -3.32 -40.51 4.75
N GLU A 283 -4.38 -39.71 4.87
CA GLU A 283 -5.78 -40.22 4.88
C GLU A 283 -6.65 -39.49 3.84
N ARG A 284 -6.16 -39.49 2.60
CA ARG A 284 -7.03 -39.45 1.41
C ARG A 284 -6.76 -40.72 0.62
N ALA A 285 -7.36 -41.82 1.08
CA ALA A 285 -7.63 -43.02 0.31
C ALA A 285 -9.13 -43.30 0.46
#